data_AF-A0A349P0N9-F1
#
_entry.id   AF-A0A349P0N9-F1
#
_cell.length_a   1.000
_cell.length_b   1.000
_cell.length_c   1.000
_cell.angle_alpha   90.00
_cell.angle_beta   90.00
_cell.angle_gamma   90.00
#
_symmetry.space_group_name_H-M   'P 1'
#
loop_
_entity.id
_entity.type
_entity.pdbx_description
1 polymer ?
#
loop_
_entity_poly.entity_id
_entity_poly.type
_entity_poly.pdbx_seq_one_letter_code
_entity_poly.pdbx_strand_id
1 'polypeptide(L)'
;MNYKKIFAMILCVLPFAASAANPSVQYFTVNNSSSASINSGQVASFSWRTADSGGYSFVIPCTQGIKFKKADGSAFVCDTPVTSTATATDYIEISAWNLSGATKSFTARITPKDASGADISGARQDVSISITALTEPIESMTGTTTIASAAPYTLSWSSSFLDGVNLSISCSSTIRTTSPSYTNGFLPCNTPIFVSDLAGSGSLNLVFDNSAPTTNDIVLTLLPAMAPNTYNGAQAKTLTVSVETNVVPDPITTSFTSSETLGRVMSGAPITLSWLTERSSGANLRISCNDNITTTITIDSASSTPKCNTIALDTTLPVSGSATISFANKNYTTEPITIILTPGRKTGGFDATRGKELSFSVLPKGAVLTPSSTTPAIAPIVPTTPNSTTPSLSKILFTRYLVRGSSNSEVRALQEFLAKDKVIYPEAVISGYFGPATERAIKRLQVKYSVASIGVAGYGTVGPKTRALLNSLNK
;
A
#
# COMPACT_ATOMS: atom_id res chain seq x y z
N MET A 1 -119.62 -50.12 0.93
CA MET A 1 -119.78 -49.14 2.03
C MET A 1 -118.40 -48.61 2.42
N ASN A 2 -118.19 -47.30 2.20
CA ASN A 2 -117.19 -46.39 2.76
C ASN A 2 -115.69 -46.80 2.79
N TYR A 3 -114.96 -46.45 1.72
CA TYR A 3 -113.51 -46.24 1.75
C TYR A 3 -113.18 -44.87 2.39
N LYS A 4 -112.47 -44.89 3.52
CA LYS A 4 -111.80 -43.71 4.09
C LYS A 4 -110.56 -43.42 3.23
N LYS A 5 -110.54 -42.28 2.52
CA LYS A 5 -109.36 -41.77 1.82
C LYS A 5 -108.34 -41.27 2.86
N ILE A 6 -107.21 -41.95 2.98
CA ILE A 6 -106.01 -41.43 3.65
C ILE A 6 -105.16 -40.76 2.57
N PHE A 7 -105.00 -39.44 2.67
CA PHE A 7 -104.10 -38.68 1.80
C PHE A 7 -102.69 -38.78 2.40
N ALA A 8 -101.84 -39.64 1.82
CA ALA A 8 -100.42 -39.68 2.15
C ALA A 8 -99.70 -38.59 1.34
N MET A 9 -99.25 -37.53 2.01
CA MET A 9 -98.44 -36.47 1.40
C MET A 9 -97.00 -37.02 1.25
N ILE A 10 -96.64 -37.44 0.05
CA ILE A 10 -95.28 -37.87 -0.30
C ILE A 10 -94.42 -36.60 -0.35
N LEU A 11 -93.61 -36.39 0.69
CA LEU A 11 -92.56 -35.38 0.73
C LEU A 11 -91.41 -35.86 -0.17
N CYS A 12 -91.38 -35.37 -1.41
CA CYS A 12 -90.28 -35.63 -2.34
C CYS A 12 -89.06 -34.78 -1.91
N VAL A 13 -88.19 -35.34 -1.08
CA VAL A 13 -86.90 -34.72 -0.73
C VAL A 13 -85.94 -34.97 -1.89
N LEU A 14 -85.85 -34.01 -2.82
CA LEU A 14 -84.77 -33.98 -3.80
C LEU A 14 -83.46 -33.70 -3.04
N PRO A 15 -82.40 -34.51 -3.19
CA PRO A 15 -81.11 -34.16 -2.65
C PRO A 15 -80.61 -32.90 -3.37
N PHE A 16 -80.55 -31.78 -2.65
CA PHE A 16 -79.78 -30.62 -3.09
C PHE A 16 -78.33 -31.08 -3.22
N ALA A 17 -77.86 -31.29 -4.46
CA ALA A 17 -76.44 -31.30 -4.73
C ALA A 17 -75.93 -29.90 -4.40
N ALA A 18 -75.41 -29.70 -3.20
CA ALA A 18 -74.64 -28.52 -2.86
C ALA A 18 -73.45 -28.49 -3.83
N SER A 19 -73.50 -27.62 -4.83
CA SER A 19 -72.34 -27.34 -5.66
C SER A 19 -71.27 -26.79 -4.73
N ALA A 20 -70.23 -27.58 -4.44
CA ALA A 20 -69.06 -27.08 -3.75
C ALA A 20 -68.55 -25.87 -4.55
N ALA A 21 -68.54 -24.70 -3.94
CA ALA A 21 -68.02 -23.50 -4.57
C ALA A 21 -66.53 -23.73 -4.88
N ASN A 22 -66.11 -23.39 -6.10
CA ASN A 22 -64.74 -23.68 -6.56
C ASN A 22 -63.77 -22.67 -5.91
N PRO A 23 -62.67 -23.15 -5.29
CA PRO A 23 -61.62 -22.28 -4.75
C PRO A 23 -61.13 -21.27 -5.79
N SER A 24 -61.07 -19.99 -5.43
CA SER A 24 -60.66 -18.92 -6.34
C SER A 24 -59.88 -17.81 -5.64
N VAL A 25 -59.12 -17.04 -6.42
CA VAL A 25 -58.46 -15.81 -5.97
C VAL A 25 -59.37 -14.64 -6.37
N GLN A 26 -59.91 -13.91 -5.38
CA GLN A 26 -60.76 -12.75 -5.65
C GLN A 26 -59.94 -11.55 -6.11
N TYR A 27 -58.81 -11.32 -5.46
CA TYR A 27 -57.81 -10.34 -5.90
C TYR A 27 -56.43 -10.77 -5.46
N PHE A 28 -55.44 -10.31 -6.22
CA PHE A 28 -54.04 -10.35 -5.88
C PHE A 28 -53.39 -9.08 -6.42
N THR A 29 -52.82 -8.28 -5.53
CA THR A 29 -52.25 -6.97 -5.87
C THR A 29 -50.91 -6.78 -5.19
N VAL A 30 -50.09 -5.91 -5.80
CA VAL A 30 -48.87 -5.37 -5.22
C VAL A 30 -49.03 -3.86 -5.10
N ASN A 31 -48.79 -3.29 -3.91
CA ASN A 31 -48.97 -1.86 -3.64
C ASN A 31 -50.34 -1.33 -4.11
N ASN A 32 -51.41 -2.10 -3.88
CA ASN A 32 -52.79 -1.82 -4.31
C ASN A 32 -53.00 -1.74 -5.84
N SER A 33 -52.12 -2.36 -6.64
CA SER A 33 -52.18 -2.40 -8.11
C SER A 33 -51.94 -3.83 -8.63
N SER A 34 -52.36 -4.12 -9.87
CA SER A 34 -52.08 -5.40 -10.55
C SER A 34 -50.63 -5.49 -11.10
N SER A 35 -49.88 -4.40 -11.02
CA SER A 35 -48.44 -4.34 -11.32
C SER A 35 -47.80 -3.16 -10.59
N ALA A 36 -46.49 -3.23 -10.35
CA ALA A 36 -45.72 -2.13 -9.77
C ALA A 36 -44.35 -1.99 -10.42
N SER A 37 -43.82 -0.77 -10.37
CA SER A 37 -42.41 -0.48 -10.60
C SER A 37 -41.80 0.05 -9.31
N ILE A 38 -40.74 -0.60 -8.84
CA ILE A 38 -40.06 -0.25 -7.58
C ILE A 38 -38.57 -0.02 -7.83
N ASN A 39 -37.93 0.75 -6.96
CA ASN A 39 -36.48 0.81 -6.90
C ASN A 39 -35.91 -0.36 -6.10
N SER A 40 -34.67 -0.75 -6.41
CA SER A 40 -33.96 -1.74 -5.60
C SER A 40 -33.91 -1.32 -4.13
N GLY A 41 -34.28 -2.25 -3.24
CA GLY A 41 -34.38 -2.06 -1.80
C GLY A 41 -35.73 -1.51 -1.32
N GLN A 42 -36.65 -1.11 -2.21
CA GLN A 42 -38.00 -0.72 -1.79
C GLN A 42 -38.86 -1.94 -1.47
N VAL A 43 -39.76 -1.76 -0.50
CA VAL A 43 -40.73 -2.77 -0.10
C VAL A 43 -41.87 -2.86 -1.13
N ALA A 44 -42.17 -4.07 -1.57
CA ALA A 44 -43.38 -4.44 -2.29
C ALA A 44 -44.35 -5.13 -1.33
N SER A 45 -45.52 -4.53 -1.12
CA SER A 45 -46.59 -5.08 -0.28
C SER A 45 -47.55 -5.87 -1.15
N PHE A 46 -47.50 -7.20 -1.04
CA PHE A 46 -48.40 -8.11 -1.74
C PHE A 46 -49.61 -8.39 -0.86
N SER A 47 -50.81 -8.24 -1.40
CA SER A 47 -52.05 -8.56 -0.69
C SER A 47 -52.97 -9.39 -1.57
N TRP A 48 -53.68 -10.33 -0.97
CA TRP A 48 -54.62 -11.20 -1.67
C TRP A 48 -55.84 -11.51 -0.82
N ARG A 49 -56.88 -11.95 -1.51
CA ARG A 49 -58.05 -12.60 -0.91
C ARG A 49 -58.41 -13.82 -1.72
N THR A 50 -58.59 -14.95 -1.04
CA THR A 50 -59.13 -16.17 -1.64
C THR A 50 -60.59 -16.34 -1.21
N ALA A 51 -61.36 -17.09 -2.00
CA ALA A 51 -62.73 -17.45 -1.69
C ALA A 51 -62.91 -18.95 -1.89
N ASP A 52 -63.74 -19.55 -1.02
CA ASP A 52 -64.09 -20.97 -1.04
C ASP A 52 -62.87 -21.91 -1.03
N SER A 53 -61.73 -21.42 -0.55
CA SER A 53 -60.45 -22.13 -0.51
C SER A 53 -60.18 -22.71 0.87
N GLY A 54 -59.52 -23.87 0.96
CA GLY A 54 -58.99 -24.42 2.22
C GLY A 54 -57.65 -23.79 2.66
N GLY A 55 -57.20 -22.73 1.99
CA GLY A 55 -55.91 -22.11 2.22
C GLY A 55 -55.34 -21.45 0.96
N TYR A 56 -54.06 -21.09 1.01
CA TYR A 56 -53.31 -20.54 -0.11
C TYR A 56 -51.85 -20.97 -0.13
N SER A 57 -51.19 -20.73 -1.27
CA SER A 57 -49.78 -20.95 -1.54
C SER A 57 -49.21 -19.73 -2.28
N PHE A 58 -48.41 -18.93 -1.60
CA PHE A 58 -47.74 -17.74 -2.15
C PHE A 58 -46.29 -18.10 -2.51
N VAL A 59 -45.85 -17.81 -3.73
CA VAL A 59 -44.48 -18.08 -4.17
C VAL A 59 -43.95 -16.98 -5.07
N ILE A 60 -42.67 -16.65 -4.92
CA ILE A 60 -41.93 -15.84 -5.89
C ILE A 60 -40.89 -16.77 -6.51
N PRO A 61 -40.99 -17.08 -7.81
CA PRO A 61 -39.98 -17.86 -8.49
C PRO A 61 -38.62 -17.16 -8.49
N CYS A 62 -37.54 -17.92 -8.31
CA CYS A 62 -36.20 -17.35 -8.30
C CYS A 62 -35.87 -16.72 -9.66
N THR A 63 -35.57 -15.42 -9.65
CA THR A 63 -35.14 -14.68 -10.83
C THR A 63 -33.67 -14.33 -10.68
N GLN A 64 -32.83 -14.79 -11.60
CA GLN A 64 -31.38 -14.58 -11.54
C GLN A 64 -31.03 -13.10 -11.33
N GLY A 65 -30.18 -12.80 -10.34
CA GLY A 65 -29.76 -11.44 -10.03
C GLY A 65 -30.79 -10.61 -9.26
N ILE A 66 -31.95 -11.15 -8.90
CA ILE A 66 -32.88 -10.51 -7.96
C ILE A 66 -32.80 -11.24 -6.61
N LYS A 67 -32.51 -10.49 -5.56
CA LYS A 67 -32.47 -10.97 -4.17
C LYS A 67 -33.71 -10.50 -3.42
N PHE A 68 -34.21 -11.33 -2.52
CA PHE A 68 -35.42 -11.08 -1.75
C PHE A 68 -35.15 -11.22 -0.26
N LYS A 69 -35.74 -10.32 0.53
CA LYS A 69 -35.88 -10.46 1.98
C LYS A 69 -37.29 -10.03 2.37
N LYS A 70 -37.77 -10.49 3.51
CA LYS A 70 -38.97 -9.89 4.09
C LYS A 70 -38.65 -8.47 4.57
N ALA A 71 -39.67 -7.61 4.66
CA ALA A 71 -39.49 -6.24 5.12
C ALA A 71 -38.91 -6.14 6.55
N ASP A 72 -39.11 -7.17 7.38
CA ASP A 72 -38.49 -7.30 8.71
C ASP A 72 -37.00 -7.68 8.71
N GLY A 73 -36.40 -7.86 7.52
CA GLY A 73 -35.01 -8.24 7.32
C GLY A 73 -34.74 -9.74 7.37
N SER A 74 -35.73 -10.57 7.71
CA SER A 74 -35.59 -12.02 7.70
C SER A 74 -35.50 -12.58 6.28
N ALA A 75 -34.88 -13.76 6.15
CA ALA A 75 -34.66 -14.40 4.87
C ALA A 75 -35.99 -14.78 4.19
N PHE A 76 -36.07 -14.58 2.88
CA PHE A 76 -37.13 -15.09 2.02
C PHE A 76 -36.52 -16.03 0.98
N VAL A 77 -36.97 -17.28 0.93
CA VAL A 77 -36.45 -18.30 0.01
C VAL A 77 -37.38 -18.36 -1.21
N CYS A 78 -36.88 -17.93 -2.36
CA CYS A 78 -37.63 -18.04 -3.63
C CYS A 78 -37.84 -19.50 -4.04
N ASP A 79 -38.77 -19.76 -4.95
CA ASP A 79 -39.28 -21.09 -5.35
C ASP A 79 -39.92 -21.93 -4.23
N THR A 80 -39.82 -21.51 -2.96
CA THR A 80 -40.43 -22.18 -1.81
C THR A 80 -41.75 -21.51 -1.46
N PRO A 81 -42.90 -22.20 -1.56
CA PRO A 81 -44.18 -21.59 -1.27
C PRO A 81 -44.38 -21.30 0.23
N VAL A 82 -44.86 -20.10 0.53
CA VAL A 82 -45.43 -19.71 1.83
C VAL A 82 -46.89 -20.14 1.83
N THR A 83 -47.22 -21.17 2.61
CA THR A 83 -48.56 -21.75 2.62
C THR A 83 -49.32 -21.44 3.90
N SER A 84 -50.63 -21.26 3.79
CA SER A 84 -51.54 -21.13 4.94
C SER A 84 -52.80 -21.96 4.71
N THR A 85 -53.45 -22.34 5.80
CA THR A 85 -54.79 -22.96 5.80
C THR A 85 -55.91 -21.96 6.10
N ALA A 86 -55.60 -20.66 6.21
CA ALA A 86 -56.58 -19.60 6.40
C ALA A 86 -57.27 -19.21 5.08
N THR A 87 -58.54 -18.82 5.14
CA THR A 87 -59.46 -18.83 3.98
C THR A 87 -59.98 -17.46 3.54
N ALA A 88 -59.40 -16.36 4.04
CA ALA A 88 -59.94 -15.01 3.85
C ALA A 88 -58.97 -14.04 3.16
N THR A 89 -58.24 -13.23 3.92
CA THR A 89 -57.41 -12.13 3.41
C THR A 89 -56.06 -12.16 4.11
N ASP A 90 -54.97 -11.96 3.37
CA ASP A 90 -53.62 -11.96 3.92
C ASP A 90 -52.68 -11.07 3.09
N TYR A 91 -51.49 -10.81 3.61
CA TYR A 91 -50.46 -10.00 2.96
C TYR A 91 -49.03 -10.43 3.31
N ILE A 92 -48.07 -10.07 2.46
CA ILE A 92 -46.64 -10.20 2.75
C ILE A 92 -45.87 -9.02 2.16
N GLU A 93 -44.91 -8.51 2.92
CA GLU A 93 -44.05 -7.42 2.50
C GLU A 93 -42.65 -7.94 2.17
N ILE A 94 -42.22 -7.71 0.94
CA ILE A 94 -40.95 -8.21 0.39
C ILE A 94 -40.12 -7.03 -0.12
N SER A 95 -38.89 -6.94 0.36
CA SER A 95 -37.87 -6.08 -0.23
C SER A 95 -37.12 -6.88 -1.30
N ALA A 96 -36.89 -6.26 -2.46
CA ALA A 96 -36.17 -6.87 -3.57
C ALA A 96 -35.00 -5.99 -4.02
N TRP A 97 -33.87 -6.61 -4.40
CA TRP A 97 -32.68 -5.92 -4.93
C TRP A 97 -32.27 -6.52 -6.26
N ASN A 98 -32.11 -5.69 -7.29
CA ASN A 98 -31.74 -6.10 -8.63
C ASN A 98 -30.25 -5.81 -8.91
N LEU A 99 -29.47 -6.87 -8.98
CA LEU A 99 -28.02 -6.87 -9.21
C LEU A 99 -27.65 -7.02 -10.69
N SER A 100 -28.60 -6.99 -11.64
CA SER A 100 -28.31 -7.27 -13.06
C SER A 100 -27.84 -6.07 -13.89
N GLY A 101 -27.64 -4.90 -13.27
CA GLY A 101 -27.18 -3.69 -13.97
C GLY A 101 -28.23 -2.99 -14.85
N ALA A 102 -29.31 -3.68 -15.24
CA ALA A 102 -30.46 -3.11 -15.95
C ALA A 102 -31.77 -3.39 -15.20
N THR A 103 -32.83 -2.63 -15.50
CA THR A 103 -34.17 -2.91 -14.97
C THR A 103 -34.60 -4.32 -15.37
N LYS A 104 -35.09 -5.08 -14.40
CA LYS A 104 -35.54 -6.47 -14.57
C LYS A 104 -36.91 -6.64 -13.94
N SER A 105 -37.66 -7.65 -14.37
CA SER A 105 -38.96 -7.96 -13.77
C SER A 105 -38.93 -9.33 -13.12
N PHE A 106 -39.72 -9.49 -12.06
CA PHE A 106 -40.05 -10.77 -11.46
C PHE A 106 -41.56 -10.90 -11.27
N THR A 107 -42.03 -12.12 -11.06
CA THR A 107 -43.45 -12.40 -10.87
C THR A 107 -43.66 -12.99 -9.48
N ALA A 108 -44.68 -12.53 -8.77
CA ALA A 108 -45.20 -13.22 -7.59
C ALA A 108 -46.46 -13.99 -8.01
N ARG A 109 -46.72 -15.12 -7.35
CA ARG A 109 -47.83 -16.02 -7.64
C ARG A 109 -48.58 -16.36 -6.37
N ILE A 110 -49.90 -16.35 -6.45
CA ILE A 110 -50.79 -16.90 -5.44
C ILE A 110 -51.62 -18.04 -6.04
N THR A 111 -51.72 -19.16 -5.33
CA THR A 111 -52.53 -20.32 -5.72
C THR A 111 -53.47 -20.68 -4.57
N PRO A 112 -54.79 -20.74 -4.78
CA PRO A 112 -55.73 -21.14 -3.74
C PRO A 112 -55.67 -22.66 -3.55
N LYS A 113 -55.95 -23.12 -2.33
CA LYS A 113 -56.01 -24.54 -1.99
C LYS A 113 -57.45 -25.05 -1.95
N ASP A 114 -57.67 -26.31 -2.30
CA ASP A 114 -58.94 -26.97 -2.03
C ASP A 114 -59.12 -27.35 -0.55
N ALA A 115 -60.27 -27.93 -0.22
CA ALA A 115 -60.60 -28.37 1.14
C ALA A 115 -59.65 -29.48 1.67
N SER A 116 -58.93 -30.19 0.80
CA SER A 116 -57.91 -31.17 1.19
C SER A 116 -56.54 -30.55 1.44
N GLY A 117 -56.38 -29.26 1.12
CA GLY A 117 -55.12 -28.52 1.24
C GLY A 117 -54.23 -28.60 -0.01
N ALA A 118 -54.73 -29.12 -1.13
CA ALA A 118 -54.00 -29.23 -2.39
C ALA A 118 -54.13 -27.95 -3.23
N ASP A 119 -53.05 -27.55 -3.90
CA ASP A 119 -53.01 -26.34 -4.73
C ASP A 119 -53.85 -26.51 -6.02
N ILE A 120 -54.78 -25.58 -6.28
CA ILE A 120 -55.59 -25.54 -7.50
C ILE A 120 -54.90 -24.66 -8.53
N SER A 121 -53.98 -25.26 -9.28
CA SER A 121 -53.14 -24.54 -10.26
C SER A 121 -53.93 -23.79 -11.34
N GLY A 122 -55.14 -24.24 -11.67
CA GLY A 122 -56.02 -23.58 -12.64
C GLY A 122 -56.65 -22.26 -12.17
N ALA A 123 -56.63 -22.01 -10.85
CA ALA A 123 -57.16 -20.80 -10.22
C ALA A 123 -56.06 -19.85 -9.71
N ARG A 124 -54.80 -20.06 -10.13
CA ARG A 124 -53.66 -19.22 -9.75
C ARG A 124 -53.77 -17.81 -10.35
N GLN A 125 -53.23 -16.82 -9.63
CA GLN A 125 -53.06 -15.46 -10.13
C GLN A 125 -51.61 -15.02 -9.97
N ASP A 126 -51.11 -14.31 -10.98
CA ASP A 126 -49.74 -13.81 -11.04
C ASP A 126 -49.76 -12.26 -11.07
N VAL A 127 -48.78 -11.63 -10.43
CA VAL A 127 -48.56 -10.18 -10.46
C VAL A 127 -47.10 -9.93 -10.83
N SER A 128 -46.86 -9.04 -11.80
CA SER A 128 -45.52 -8.71 -12.29
C SER A 128 -45.03 -7.39 -11.71
N ILE A 129 -43.74 -7.37 -11.34
CA ILE A 129 -43.07 -6.24 -10.71
C ILE A 129 -41.81 -5.94 -11.50
N SER A 130 -41.63 -4.68 -11.91
CA SER A 130 -40.39 -4.19 -12.51
C SER A 130 -39.54 -3.52 -11.43
N ILE A 131 -38.24 -3.84 -11.41
CA ILE A 131 -37.30 -3.35 -10.41
C ILE A 131 -36.08 -2.71 -11.08
N THR A 132 -35.78 -1.46 -10.74
CA THR A 132 -34.59 -0.75 -11.25
C THR A 132 -33.30 -1.36 -10.70
N ALA A 133 -32.22 -1.31 -11.46
CA ALA A 133 -30.93 -1.87 -11.03
C ALA A 133 -30.33 -1.10 -9.85
N LEU A 134 -29.74 -1.84 -8.90
CA LEU A 134 -29.06 -1.28 -7.75
C LEU A 134 -27.66 -0.80 -8.12
N THR A 135 -27.34 0.47 -7.96
CA THR A 135 -26.05 1.03 -8.41
C THR A 135 -24.84 0.60 -7.58
N GLU A 136 -24.99 0.45 -6.26
CA GLU A 136 -23.89 0.14 -5.33
C GLU A 136 -24.24 -1.04 -4.41
N PRO A 137 -24.05 -2.29 -4.86
CA PRO A 137 -24.41 -3.48 -4.09
C PRO A 137 -23.47 -3.75 -2.89
N ILE A 138 -22.25 -3.21 -2.94
CA ILE A 138 -21.24 -3.34 -1.88
C ILE A 138 -21.13 -1.99 -1.17
N GLU A 139 -21.67 -1.90 0.04
CA GLU A 139 -21.79 -0.66 0.81
C GLU A 139 -20.42 -0.14 1.27
N SER A 140 -19.52 -1.03 1.71
CA SER A 140 -18.15 -0.66 2.07
C SER A 140 -17.12 -1.67 1.59
N MET A 141 -15.92 -1.18 1.27
CA MET A 141 -14.72 -1.96 0.99
C MET A 141 -13.54 -1.19 1.56
N THR A 142 -12.87 -1.74 2.56
CA THR A 142 -11.83 -1.06 3.34
C THR A 142 -10.59 -1.92 3.50
N GLY A 143 -9.45 -1.25 3.56
CA GLY A 143 -8.12 -1.83 3.72
C GLY A 143 -7.09 -0.71 3.63
N THR A 144 -5.85 -0.96 4.03
CA THR A 144 -4.80 0.04 3.84
C THR A 144 -4.53 0.24 2.35
N THR A 145 -4.16 1.46 1.95
CA THR A 145 -3.85 1.79 0.54
C THR A 145 -2.37 1.67 0.23
N THR A 146 -1.52 1.49 1.25
CA THR A 146 -0.09 1.23 1.10
C THR A 146 0.34 0.15 2.09
N ILE A 147 1.19 -0.77 1.63
CA ILE A 147 1.63 -1.91 2.43
C ILE A 147 3.06 -2.32 2.06
N ALA A 148 3.84 -2.71 3.08
CA ALA A 148 5.16 -3.30 2.86
C ALA A 148 5.02 -4.67 2.17
N SER A 149 5.95 -5.00 1.27
CA SER A 149 5.95 -6.33 0.66
C SER A 149 6.07 -7.44 1.71
N ALA A 150 5.36 -8.55 1.48
CA ALA A 150 5.25 -9.72 2.35
C ALA A 150 4.60 -9.46 3.73
N ALA A 151 4.13 -8.24 4.00
CA ALA A 151 3.36 -7.96 5.21
C ALA A 151 1.92 -8.50 5.08
N PRO A 152 1.30 -8.94 6.20
CA PRO A 152 -0.09 -9.36 6.21
C PRO A 152 -1.02 -8.17 5.90
N TYR A 153 -2.02 -8.42 5.07
CA TYR A 153 -3.03 -7.45 4.67
C TYR A 153 -4.43 -7.99 4.96
N THR A 154 -5.33 -7.15 5.47
CA THR A 154 -6.74 -7.51 5.68
C THR A 154 -7.62 -6.60 4.84
N LEU A 155 -8.36 -7.20 3.91
CA LEU A 155 -9.45 -6.58 3.17
C LEU A 155 -10.76 -6.82 3.93
N SER A 156 -11.57 -5.80 4.14
CA SER A 156 -12.89 -5.91 4.78
C SER A 156 -13.98 -5.29 3.91
N TRP A 157 -15.20 -5.82 3.96
CA TRP A 157 -16.33 -5.30 3.22
C TRP A 157 -17.65 -5.51 3.94
N SER A 158 -18.67 -4.72 3.58
CA SER A 158 -20.02 -4.85 4.09
C SER A 158 -21.08 -4.69 3.01
N SER A 159 -22.18 -5.41 3.18
CA SER A 159 -23.44 -5.30 2.45
C SER A 159 -24.58 -5.83 3.32
N SER A 160 -25.71 -5.13 3.35
CA SER A 160 -26.88 -5.53 4.15
C SER A 160 -27.79 -6.57 3.46
N PHE A 161 -27.59 -6.85 2.17
CA PHE A 161 -28.49 -7.69 1.37
C PHE A 161 -27.80 -8.70 0.45
N LEU A 162 -26.49 -8.60 0.23
CA LEU A 162 -25.78 -9.64 -0.52
C LEU A 162 -25.63 -10.90 0.33
N ASP A 163 -25.90 -12.05 -0.27
CA ASP A 163 -25.59 -13.36 0.34
C ASP A 163 -24.10 -13.69 0.17
N GLY A 164 -23.51 -13.24 -0.95
CA GLY A 164 -22.12 -13.53 -1.28
C GLY A 164 -21.47 -12.57 -2.25
N VAL A 165 -20.14 -12.62 -2.26
CA VAL A 165 -19.24 -11.90 -3.15
C VAL A 165 -18.10 -12.81 -3.61
N ASN A 166 -17.36 -12.39 -4.62
CA ASN A 166 -16.08 -12.99 -4.97
C ASN A 166 -15.02 -11.89 -5.16
N LEU A 167 -13.75 -12.28 -5.06
CA LEU A 167 -12.64 -11.37 -5.28
C LEU A 167 -12.03 -11.65 -6.65
N SER A 168 -11.69 -10.59 -7.37
CA SER A 168 -10.76 -10.59 -8.49
C SER A 168 -9.63 -9.61 -8.20
N ILE A 169 -8.44 -9.90 -8.66
CA ILE A 169 -7.27 -9.00 -8.52
C ILE A 169 -6.72 -8.65 -9.90
N SER A 170 -6.22 -7.44 -10.09
CA SER A 170 -5.58 -7.05 -11.36
C SER A 170 -4.29 -7.84 -11.59
N CYS A 171 -3.99 -8.14 -12.86
CA CYS A 171 -2.71 -8.77 -13.20
C CYS A 171 -1.53 -7.82 -12.96
N SER A 172 -0.43 -8.37 -12.46
CA SER A 172 0.85 -7.69 -12.32
C SER A 172 1.97 -8.66 -12.70
N SER A 173 2.98 -8.17 -13.41
CA SER A 173 4.17 -8.96 -13.74
C SER A 173 5.15 -9.07 -12.56
N THR A 174 4.97 -8.26 -11.51
CA THR A 174 5.91 -8.17 -10.38
C THR A 174 5.27 -8.43 -9.03
N ILE A 175 3.95 -8.26 -8.91
CA ILE A 175 3.23 -8.53 -7.65
C ILE A 175 2.59 -9.92 -7.72
N ARG A 176 2.92 -10.76 -6.75
CA ARG A 176 2.24 -12.03 -6.50
C ARG A 176 1.43 -11.93 -5.22
N THR A 177 0.23 -12.48 -5.24
CA THR A 177 -0.70 -12.43 -4.10
C THR A 177 -1.00 -13.83 -3.61
N THR A 178 -1.01 -14.03 -2.30
CA THR A 178 -1.48 -15.27 -1.65
C THR A 178 -2.56 -14.97 -0.62
N SER A 179 -3.32 -15.98 -0.24
CA SER A 179 -4.31 -15.91 0.84
C SER A 179 -4.34 -17.24 1.60
N PRO A 180 -4.44 -17.24 2.94
CA PRO A 180 -4.68 -18.47 3.69
C PRO A 180 -5.97 -19.19 3.27
N SER A 181 -6.95 -18.46 2.75
CA SER A 181 -8.22 -19.02 2.26
C SER A 181 -8.12 -19.60 0.84
N TYR A 182 -6.94 -19.60 0.22
CA TYR A 182 -6.70 -20.12 -1.12
C TYR A 182 -5.46 -21.03 -1.13
N THR A 183 -5.68 -22.34 -1.25
CA THR A 183 -4.61 -23.35 -1.11
C THR A 183 -3.82 -23.63 -2.40
N ASN A 184 -4.30 -23.16 -3.56
CA ASN A 184 -3.71 -23.48 -4.85
C ASN A 184 -2.53 -22.55 -5.22
N GLY A 185 -1.81 -22.04 -4.22
CA GLY A 185 -0.66 -21.16 -4.39
C GLY A 185 -1.05 -19.68 -4.58
N PHE A 186 -0.60 -19.08 -5.68
CA PHE A 186 -0.86 -17.66 -5.96
C PHE A 186 -2.28 -17.45 -6.49
N LEU A 187 -2.90 -16.35 -6.08
CA LEU A 187 -4.22 -15.97 -6.55
C LEU A 187 -4.18 -15.68 -8.07
N PRO A 188 -5.11 -16.23 -8.86
CA PRO A 188 -5.23 -15.88 -10.27
C PRO A 188 -5.70 -14.43 -10.42
N CYS A 189 -5.34 -13.79 -11.53
CA CYS A 189 -5.70 -12.40 -11.81
C CYS A 189 -6.78 -12.28 -12.89
N ASN A 190 -7.51 -11.15 -12.88
CA ASN A 190 -8.59 -10.80 -13.81
C ASN A 190 -9.70 -11.86 -13.93
N THR A 191 -9.91 -12.65 -12.89
CA THR A 191 -10.97 -13.67 -12.80
C THR A 191 -11.46 -13.77 -11.36
N PRO A 192 -12.73 -14.16 -11.12
CA PRO A 192 -13.17 -14.59 -9.79
C PRO A 192 -12.24 -15.69 -9.24
N ILE A 193 -11.80 -15.53 -7.99
CA ILE A 193 -10.75 -16.36 -7.37
C ILE A 193 -11.32 -17.59 -6.69
N PHE A 194 -12.46 -17.45 -6.00
CA PHE A 194 -13.02 -18.50 -5.16
C PHE A 194 -14.06 -19.34 -5.91
N VAL A 195 -14.04 -20.65 -5.71
CA VAL A 195 -15.04 -21.57 -6.28
C VAL A 195 -16.37 -21.49 -5.53
N SER A 196 -16.35 -21.05 -4.27
CA SER A 196 -17.54 -20.77 -3.48
C SER A 196 -17.55 -19.31 -3.11
N ASP A 197 -18.73 -18.71 -3.10
CA ASP A 197 -18.89 -17.30 -2.75
C ASP A 197 -18.36 -17.05 -1.33
N LEU A 198 -17.60 -15.97 -1.19
CA LEU A 198 -17.32 -15.38 0.12
C LEU A 198 -18.63 -14.78 0.67
N ALA A 199 -18.75 -14.66 2.00
CA ALA A 199 -19.92 -14.04 2.60
C ALA A 199 -20.15 -12.60 2.11
N GLY A 200 -21.41 -12.19 1.98
CA GLY A 200 -21.78 -10.85 1.50
C GLY A 200 -21.24 -9.69 2.35
N SER A 201 -20.94 -9.95 3.63
CA SER A 201 -20.14 -9.08 4.51
C SER A 201 -19.04 -9.92 5.16
N GLY A 202 -17.83 -9.39 5.29
CA GLY A 202 -16.73 -10.14 5.88
C GLY A 202 -15.37 -9.51 5.68
N SER A 203 -14.33 -10.31 5.91
CA SER A 203 -12.95 -9.94 5.68
C SER A 203 -12.13 -11.09 5.09
N LEU A 204 -11.03 -10.76 4.44
CA LEU A 204 -10.11 -11.69 3.81
C LEU A 204 -8.67 -11.27 4.07
N ASN A 205 -7.86 -12.22 4.52
CA ASN A 205 -6.43 -12.01 4.69
C ASN A 205 -5.68 -12.31 3.38
N LEU A 206 -4.79 -11.40 3.01
CA LEU A 206 -3.97 -11.44 1.81
C LEU A 206 -2.51 -11.17 2.18
N VAL A 207 -1.58 -11.58 1.32
CA VAL A 207 -0.17 -11.18 1.37
C VAL A 207 0.27 -10.83 -0.05
N PHE A 208 0.95 -9.69 -0.20
CA PHE A 208 1.45 -9.21 -1.48
C PHE A 208 2.97 -9.23 -1.52
N ASP A 209 3.55 -9.91 -2.50
CA ASP A 209 4.98 -9.95 -2.74
C ASP A 209 5.33 -9.19 -4.02
N ASN A 210 6.04 -8.05 -3.91
CA ASN A 210 6.39 -7.19 -5.04
C ASN A 210 7.88 -7.29 -5.37
N SER A 211 8.20 -8.02 -6.44
CA SER A 211 9.56 -8.22 -6.92
C SER A 211 10.07 -7.10 -7.84
N ALA A 212 9.38 -5.96 -7.94
CA ALA A 212 9.86 -4.79 -8.68
C ALA A 212 10.85 -3.99 -7.83
N PRO A 213 11.81 -3.25 -8.41
CA PRO A 213 12.70 -2.31 -7.69
C PRO A 213 11.99 -1.05 -7.18
N THR A 214 10.71 -0.89 -7.48
CA THR A 214 9.87 0.25 -7.11
C THR A 214 8.54 -0.22 -6.53
N THR A 215 7.86 0.67 -5.81
CA THR A 215 6.48 0.47 -5.39
C THR A 215 5.59 0.37 -6.63
N ASN A 216 4.74 -0.66 -6.67
CA ASN A 216 3.80 -0.90 -7.74
C ASN A 216 2.39 -1.08 -7.17
N ASP A 217 1.37 -0.76 -7.96
CA ASP A 217 -0.03 -0.86 -7.54
C ASP A 217 -0.65 -2.20 -7.95
N ILE A 218 -1.57 -2.69 -7.14
CA ILE A 218 -2.48 -3.79 -7.45
C ILE A 218 -3.91 -3.38 -7.12
N VAL A 219 -4.86 -3.72 -7.98
CA VAL A 219 -6.29 -3.39 -7.80
C VAL A 219 -7.03 -4.64 -7.32
N LEU A 220 -7.66 -4.54 -6.17
CA LEU A 220 -8.60 -5.52 -5.64
C LEU A 220 -10.00 -5.15 -6.13
N THR A 221 -10.76 -6.12 -6.61
CA THR A 221 -12.12 -5.93 -7.15
C THR A 221 -13.06 -6.93 -6.49
N LEU A 222 -14.00 -6.46 -5.67
CA LEU A 222 -15.06 -7.29 -5.14
C LEU A 222 -16.25 -7.31 -6.10
N LEU A 223 -16.68 -8.53 -6.45
CA LEU A 223 -17.72 -8.82 -7.41
C LEU A 223 -18.97 -9.31 -6.65
N PRO A 224 -20.12 -8.63 -6.74
CA PRO A 224 -21.36 -9.09 -6.12
C PRO A 224 -21.88 -10.36 -6.81
N ALA A 225 -22.30 -11.37 -6.02
CA ALA A 225 -22.88 -12.60 -6.55
C ALA A 225 -24.35 -12.41 -6.92
N MET A 226 -24.69 -12.68 -8.19
CA MET A 226 -26.07 -12.67 -8.70
C MET A 226 -26.79 -14.00 -8.46
N ALA A 227 -26.03 -15.09 -8.51
CA ALA A 227 -26.40 -16.48 -8.28
C ALA A 227 -25.10 -17.24 -7.93
N PRO A 228 -25.17 -18.48 -7.41
CA PRO A 228 -23.96 -19.27 -7.17
C PRO A 228 -23.06 -19.29 -8.41
N ASN A 229 -21.79 -18.92 -8.25
CA ASN A 229 -20.78 -18.84 -9.32
C ASN A 229 -21.08 -17.85 -10.45
N THR A 230 -22.04 -16.94 -10.28
CA THR A 230 -22.38 -15.91 -11.27
C THR A 230 -22.23 -14.53 -10.66
N TYR A 231 -21.37 -13.69 -11.24
CA TYR A 231 -21.03 -12.38 -10.68
C TYR A 231 -21.29 -11.23 -11.66
N ASN A 232 -21.65 -10.06 -11.14
CA ASN A 232 -21.77 -8.85 -11.95
C ASN A 232 -20.51 -7.99 -11.84
N GLY A 233 -19.73 -7.91 -12.92
CA GLY A 233 -18.55 -7.03 -12.98
C GLY A 233 -18.86 -5.53 -13.10
N ALA A 234 -20.03 -5.14 -13.61
CA ALA A 234 -20.39 -3.74 -13.86
C ALA A 234 -20.64 -2.94 -12.57
N GLN A 235 -20.98 -3.63 -11.48
CA GLN A 235 -21.29 -3.03 -10.18
C GLN A 235 -20.29 -3.48 -9.10
N ALA A 236 -19.10 -3.85 -9.55
CA ALA A 236 -18.01 -4.23 -8.68
C ALA A 236 -17.48 -3.02 -7.90
N LYS A 237 -16.92 -3.28 -6.71
CA LYS A 237 -16.24 -2.26 -5.91
C LYS A 237 -14.74 -2.52 -5.94
N THR A 238 -13.95 -1.48 -6.13
CA THR A 238 -12.50 -1.59 -6.29
C THR A 238 -11.74 -0.88 -5.17
N LEU A 239 -10.55 -1.39 -4.85
CA LEU A 239 -9.59 -0.77 -3.96
C LEU A 239 -8.19 -0.94 -4.54
N THR A 240 -7.48 0.16 -4.77
CA THR A 240 -6.09 0.14 -5.20
C THR A 240 -5.15 0.12 -4.00
N VAL A 241 -4.18 -0.79 -4.02
CA VAL A 241 -3.17 -0.97 -2.98
C VAL A 241 -1.78 -0.79 -3.59
N SER A 242 -1.01 0.17 -3.07
CA SER A 242 0.41 0.35 -3.42
C SER A 242 1.28 -0.57 -2.58
N VAL A 243 1.94 -1.54 -3.23
CA VAL A 243 2.79 -2.54 -2.57
C VAL A 243 4.24 -2.08 -2.70
N GLU A 244 4.88 -1.80 -1.56
CA GLU A 244 6.29 -1.39 -1.53
C GLU A 244 7.20 -2.49 -2.09
N THR A 245 8.39 -2.12 -2.54
CA THR A 245 9.35 -3.07 -3.11
C THR A 245 9.89 -4.09 -2.09
N ASN A 246 9.92 -5.37 -2.47
CA ASN A 246 10.68 -6.40 -1.78
C ASN A 246 12.17 -6.39 -2.17
N VAL A 247 12.47 -5.78 -3.33
CA VAL A 247 13.80 -5.76 -3.92
C VAL A 247 14.63 -4.77 -3.13
N VAL A 248 15.76 -5.23 -2.65
CA VAL A 248 16.78 -4.38 -2.04
C VAL A 248 17.54 -3.73 -3.19
N PRO A 249 17.49 -2.40 -3.38
CA PRO A 249 18.40 -1.74 -4.32
C PRO A 249 19.84 -2.00 -3.88
N ASP A 250 20.77 -2.16 -4.82
CA ASP A 250 22.19 -2.32 -4.47
C ASP A 250 22.63 -1.19 -3.54
N PRO A 251 23.27 -1.50 -2.39
CA PRO A 251 23.77 -0.46 -1.51
C PRO A 251 24.89 0.30 -2.20
N ILE A 252 24.95 1.61 -2.02
CA ILE A 252 25.99 2.45 -2.64
C ILE A 252 26.70 3.24 -1.55
N THR A 253 28.03 3.13 -1.52
CA THR A 253 28.87 4.06 -0.76
C THR A 253 29.06 5.35 -1.53
N THR A 254 28.34 6.40 -1.15
CA THR A 254 28.40 7.69 -1.83
C THR A 254 29.66 8.46 -1.46
N SER A 255 30.08 8.41 -0.19
CA SER A 255 31.37 8.95 0.27
C SER A 255 32.04 8.08 1.32
N PHE A 256 33.38 8.07 1.26
CA PHE A 256 34.24 7.54 2.31
C PHE A 256 35.56 8.31 2.25
N THR A 257 35.86 9.09 3.29
CA THR A 257 36.97 10.06 3.30
C THR A 257 37.65 10.12 4.67
N SER A 258 38.88 10.61 4.70
CA SER A 258 39.66 10.87 5.91
C SER A 258 39.85 12.37 6.16
N SER A 259 40.13 12.75 7.42
CA SER A 259 40.46 14.12 7.83
C SER A 259 41.74 14.66 7.21
N GLU A 260 42.68 13.78 6.87
CA GLU A 260 43.97 14.11 6.27
C GLU A 260 44.10 13.49 4.87
N THR A 261 44.93 14.09 4.02
CA THR A 261 45.30 13.47 2.74
C THR A 261 46.16 12.24 3.01
N LEU A 262 45.59 11.06 2.78
CA LEU A 262 46.23 9.81 3.11
C LEU A 262 47.33 9.47 2.09
N GLY A 263 48.54 9.27 2.60
CA GLY A 263 49.66 8.67 1.88
C GLY A 263 50.56 7.92 2.85
N ARG A 264 51.00 8.62 3.90
CA ARG A 264 51.79 8.05 5.00
C ARG A 264 51.26 8.55 6.34
N VAL A 265 50.96 7.63 7.26
CA VAL A 265 50.42 7.93 8.60
C VAL A 265 51.41 7.46 9.66
N MET A 266 51.66 8.26 10.68
CA MET A 266 52.54 7.86 11.79
C MET A 266 51.88 6.79 12.65
N SER A 267 52.65 5.78 13.08
CA SER A 267 52.14 4.76 14.01
C SER A 267 51.57 5.40 15.28
N GLY A 268 50.31 5.10 15.59
CA GLY A 268 49.56 5.58 16.73
C GLY A 268 48.85 6.93 16.49
N ALA A 269 49.09 7.61 15.37
CA ALA A 269 48.39 8.85 15.06
C ALA A 269 46.91 8.56 14.72
N PRO A 270 45.95 9.25 15.37
CA PRO A 270 44.54 9.12 15.05
C PRO A 270 44.22 9.83 13.73
N ILE A 271 43.42 9.17 12.89
CA ILE A 271 42.77 9.77 11.72
C ILE A 271 41.26 9.67 11.88
N THR A 272 40.52 10.66 11.41
CA THR A 272 39.05 10.63 11.43
C THR A 272 38.53 10.19 10.08
N LEU A 273 37.78 9.11 10.06
CA LEU A 273 37.02 8.64 8.90
C LEU A 273 35.63 9.29 8.90
N SER A 274 35.07 9.53 7.72
CA SER A 274 33.70 9.99 7.55
C SER A 274 33.07 9.31 6.35
N TRP A 275 31.81 8.91 6.47
CA TRP A 275 31.12 8.17 5.42
C TRP A 275 29.67 8.59 5.23
N LEU A 276 29.17 8.27 4.04
CA LEU A 276 27.77 8.28 3.69
C LEU A 276 27.49 7.08 2.77
N THR A 277 26.46 6.33 3.13
CA THR A 277 25.92 5.21 2.36
C THR A 277 24.46 5.50 2.06
N GLU A 278 24.01 5.10 0.87
CA GLU A 278 22.62 5.18 0.45
C GLU A 278 22.10 3.77 0.17
N ARG A 279 20.79 3.57 0.38
CA ARG A 279 20.11 2.29 0.12
C ARG A 279 20.71 1.11 0.91
N SER A 280 21.32 1.40 2.06
CA SER A 280 21.93 0.43 2.97
C SER A 280 21.17 0.38 4.30
N SER A 281 21.29 -0.73 5.03
CA SER A 281 20.82 -0.88 6.42
C SER A 281 21.80 -0.32 7.45
N GLY A 282 22.87 0.34 6.99
CA GLY A 282 24.01 0.80 7.78
C GLY A 282 25.33 0.55 7.06
N ALA A 283 26.43 0.54 7.79
CA ALA A 283 27.76 0.26 7.26
C ALA A 283 28.62 -0.52 8.26
N ASN A 284 29.74 -1.04 7.77
CA ASN A 284 30.83 -1.55 8.59
C ASN A 284 32.16 -1.29 7.88
N LEU A 285 33.27 -1.62 8.53
CA LEU A 285 34.62 -1.48 8.00
C LEU A 285 35.25 -2.85 7.86
N ARG A 286 35.98 -3.07 6.77
CA ARG A 286 36.93 -4.17 6.64
C ARG A 286 38.32 -3.59 6.50
N ILE A 287 39.23 -3.97 7.39
CA ILE A 287 40.58 -3.41 7.44
C ILE A 287 41.54 -4.47 6.97
N SER A 288 42.08 -4.29 5.78
CA SER A 288 43.09 -5.18 5.22
C SER A 288 44.47 -4.74 5.74
N CYS A 289 45.04 -5.55 6.61
CA CYS A 289 46.32 -5.34 7.27
C CYS A 289 46.98 -6.68 7.62
N ASN A 290 48.26 -6.65 7.98
CA ASN A 290 49.00 -7.82 8.47
C ASN A 290 49.07 -7.85 10.01
N ASP A 291 49.62 -8.95 10.55
CA ASP A 291 49.65 -9.20 12.00
C ASP A 291 50.55 -8.21 12.78
N ASN A 292 51.40 -7.45 12.08
CA ASN A 292 52.23 -6.41 12.68
C ASN A 292 51.46 -5.12 12.99
N ILE A 293 50.21 -5.02 12.54
CA ILE A 293 49.38 -3.84 12.73
C ILE A 293 48.32 -4.11 13.79
N THR A 294 48.32 -3.29 14.83
CA THR A 294 47.20 -3.21 15.76
C THR A 294 46.35 -1.99 15.43
N THR A 295 45.08 -2.23 15.13
CA THR A 295 44.11 -1.18 14.85
C THR A 295 43.31 -0.87 16.10
N THR A 296 43.06 0.40 16.37
CA THR A 296 42.12 0.86 17.39
C THR A 296 41.07 1.76 16.74
N ILE A 297 39.78 1.44 16.90
CA ILE A 297 38.66 2.26 16.42
C ILE A 297 37.91 2.81 17.62
N THR A 298 37.68 4.12 17.64
CA THR A 298 36.88 4.83 18.64
C THR A 298 35.65 5.48 18.01
N ILE A 299 34.47 5.14 18.53
CA ILE A 299 33.16 5.64 18.07
C ILE A 299 32.34 5.97 19.32
N ASP A 300 31.82 7.19 19.42
CA ASP A 300 30.99 7.65 20.55
C ASP A 300 31.57 7.32 21.93
N SER A 301 32.91 7.43 22.07
CA SER A 301 33.70 7.11 23.27
C SER A 301 33.92 5.62 23.56
N ALA A 302 33.32 4.70 22.81
CA ALA A 302 33.63 3.28 22.86
C ALA A 302 34.83 2.97 21.96
N SER A 303 35.82 2.24 22.49
CA SER A 303 37.03 1.83 21.76
C SER A 303 37.05 0.32 21.55
N SER A 304 37.47 -0.12 20.36
CA SER A 304 37.58 -1.52 19.95
C SER A 304 38.88 -1.77 19.20
N THR A 305 39.37 -3.02 19.25
CA THR A 305 40.58 -3.45 18.55
C THR A 305 40.26 -4.55 17.54
N PRO A 306 39.75 -4.17 16.34
CA PRO A 306 39.28 -5.15 15.36
C PRO A 306 40.41 -6.03 14.83
N LYS A 307 40.07 -7.27 14.46
CA LYS A 307 40.98 -8.14 13.72
C LYS A 307 41.15 -7.66 12.28
N CYS A 308 42.38 -7.76 11.78
CA CYS A 308 42.66 -7.53 10.37
C CYS A 308 41.90 -8.54 9.49
N ASN A 309 41.57 -8.12 8.27
CA ASN A 309 40.97 -8.90 7.20
C ASN A 309 39.55 -9.44 7.46
N THR A 310 38.93 -9.06 8.57
CA THR A 310 37.53 -9.36 8.91
C THR A 310 36.69 -8.08 8.98
N ILE A 311 35.38 -8.25 9.12
CA ILE A 311 34.49 -7.14 9.52
C ILE A 311 34.96 -6.63 10.90
N ALA A 312 35.08 -5.32 11.04
CA ALA A 312 35.75 -4.69 12.17
C ALA A 312 34.86 -4.60 13.42
N LEU A 313 33.56 -4.39 13.24
CA LEU A 313 32.65 -4.09 14.35
C LEU A 313 31.53 -5.13 14.44
N ASP A 314 31.19 -5.52 15.66
CA ASP A 314 30.04 -6.38 15.94
C ASP A 314 28.70 -5.63 15.81
N THR A 315 28.75 -4.30 15.94
CA THR A 315 27.60 -3.41 15.76
C THR A 315 27.62 -2.76 14.39
N THR A 316 26.45 -2.69 13.76
CA THR A 316 26.27 -2.00 12.48
C THR A 316 26.37 -0.48 12.69
N LEU A 317 27.24 0.17 11.92
CA LEU A 317 27.34 1.63 11.91
C LEU A 317 26.12 2.26 11.24
N PRO A 318 25.74 3.48 11.63
CA PRO A 318 24.70 4.23 10.94
C PRO A 318 25.10 4.51 9.47
N VAL A 319 24.08 4.76 8.64
CA VAL A 319 24.24 5.02 7.20
C VAL A 319 25.13 6.22 6.89
N SER A 320 25.28 7.15 7.83
CA SER A 320 26.27 8.22 7.82
C SER A 320 26.89 8.36 9.21
N GLY A 321 28.14 8.79 9.26
CA GLY A 321 28.83 8.96 10.54
C GLY A 321 30.31 9.27 10.38
N SER A 322 30.97 9.33 11.53
CA SER A 322 32.42 9.49 11.63
C SER A 322 32.99 8.57 12.71
N ALA A 323 34.20 8.07 12.52
CA ALA A 323 34.92 7.26 13.49
C ALA A 323 36.37 7.73 13.55
N THR A 324 36.98 7.70 14.73
CA THR A 324 38.41 7.91 14.87
C THR A 324 39.10 6.56 14.84
N ILE A 325 40.17 6.43 14.05
CA ILE A 325 40.92 5.19 13.92
C ILE A 325 42.42 5.48 14.03
N SER A 326 43.17 4.61 14.70
CA SER A 326 44.62 4.67 14.75
C SER A 326 45.24 3.30 14.52
N PHE A 327 46.48 3.31 14.02
CA PHE A 327 47.20 2.09 13.65
C PHE A 327 48.56 2.08 14.35
N ALA A 328 48.82 1.10 15.19
CA ALA A 328 50.12 0.86 15.78
C ALA A 328 50.89 -0.16 14.95
N ASN A 329 51.99 0.28 14.34
CA ASN A 329 52.90 -0.59 13.60
C ASN A 329 53.98 -1.14 14.55
N LYS A 330 53.98 -2.46 14.74
CA LYS A 330 54.92 -3.19 15.60
C LYS A 330 56.24 -3.53 14.89
N ASN A 331 56.29 -3.37 13.57
CA ASN A 331 57.47 -3.63 12.76
C ASN A 331 58.35 -2.37 12.65
N TYR A 332 59.57 -2.56 12.15
CA TYR A 332 60.52 -1.49 11.86
C TYR A 332 60.44 -1.00 10.40
N THR A 333 59.62 -1.65 9.58
CA THR A 333 59.34 -1.26 8.19
C THR A 333 57.97 -0.61 8.06
N THR A 334 57.78 0.14 6.99
CA THR A 334 56.47 0.74 6.66
C THR A 334 55.51 -0.34 6.18
N GLU A 335 54.28 -0.35 6.70
CA GLU A 335 53.27 -1.37 6.41
C GLU A 335 52.07 -0.79 5.65
N PRO A 336 51.57 -1.45 4.59
CA PRO A 336 50.40 -0.98 3.83
C PRO A 336 49.09 -1.31 4.55
N ILE A 337 48.12 -0.41 4.47
CA ILE A 337 46.76 -0.55 5.01
C ILE A 337 45.75 -0.19 3.93
N THR A 338 44.70 -1.00 3.83
CA THR A 338 43.51 -0.66 3.04
C THR A 338 42.27 -0.81 3.91
N ILE A 339 41.52 0.27 4.06
CA ILE A 339 40.23 0.27 4.76
C ILE A 339 39.13 0.29 3.71
N ILE A 340 38.19 -0.65 3.79
CA ILE A 340 37.03 -0.71 2.89
C ILE A 340 35.78 -0.43 3.73
N LEU A 341 35.01 0.60 3.36
CA LEU A 341 33.68 0.79 3.92
C LEU A 341 32.71 -0.16 3.22
N THR A 342 32.17 -1.12 3.98
CA THR A 342 31.26 -2.15 3.47
C THR A 342 29.82 -1.80 3.85
N PRO A 343 28.96 -1.34 2.92
CA PRO A 343 27.59 -1.00 3.24
C PRO A 343 26.75 -2.25 3.59
N GLY A 344 25.79 -2.08 4.49
CA GLY A 344 24.90 -3.13 4.99
C GLY A 344 23.78 -3.48 4.00
N ARG A 345 23.49 -4.77 3.87
CA ARG A 345 22.35 -5.29 3.09
C ARG A 345 21.07 -5.26 3.93
N LYS A 346 19.91 -5.01 3.32
CA LYS A 346 18.60 -5.05 4.02
C LYS A 346 18.28 -6.44 4.58
N THR A 347 18.79 -7.51 3.95
CA THR A 347 18.65 -8.92 4.40
C THR A 347 19.66 -9.32 5.49
N GLY A 348 20.49 -8.38 5.97
CA GLY A 348 21.59 -8.66 6.89
C GLY A 348 22.92 -8.95 6.18
N GLY A 349 24.03 -8.71 6.88
CA GLY A 349 25.39 -8.80 6.34
C GLY A 349 25.86 -7.54 5.60
N PHE A 350 27.09 -7.58 5.10
CA PHE A 350 27.78 -6.44 4.47
C PHE A 350 28.32 -6.79 3.09
N ASP A 351 28.32 -5.83 2.17
CA ASP A 351 28.80 -6.02 0.80
C ASP A 351 30.06 -5.21 0.51
N ALA A 352 31.22 -5.87 0.53
CA ALA A 352 32.48 -5.19 0.23
C ALA A 352 32.64 -4.77 -1.24
N THR A 353 31.95 -5.42 -2.18
CA THR A 353 32.08 -5.12 -3.63
C THR A 353 31.48 -3.77 -4.01
N ARG A 354 30.54 -3.29 -3.18
CA ARG A 354 29.89 -1.98 -3.32
C ARG A 354 30.50 -0.91 -2.41
N GLY A 355 31.61 -1.25 -1.74
CA GLY A 355 32.33 -0.37 -0.84
C GLY A 355 33.19 0.67 -1.57
N LYS A 356 33.70 1.63 -0.79
CA LYS A 356 34.83 2.47 -1.20
C LYS A 356 36.00 2.19 -0.30
N GLU A 357 37.20 2.31 -0.85
CA GLU A 357 38.44 2.03 -0.14
C GLU A 357 39.28 3.30 0.09
N LEU A 358 40.05 3.27 1.18
CA LEU A 358 41.12 4.20 1.49
C LEU A 358 42.40 3.38 1.71
N SER A 359 43.43 3.66 0.92
CA SER A 359 44.71 2.94 0.95
C SER A 359 45.85 3.88 1.28
N PHE A 360 46.71 3.49 2.22
CA PHE A 360 47.87 4.27 2.68
C PHE A 360 48.89 3.38 3.39
N SER A 361 49.98 3.97 3.88
CA SER A 361 51.00 3.24 4.61
C SER A 361 51.23 3.79 6.02
N VAL A 362 51.46 2.89 6.99
CA VAL A 362 51.73 3.23 8.39
C VAL A 362 53.23 3.12 8.65
N LEU A 363 53.86 4.23 9.01
CA LEU A 363 55.28 4.26 9.37
C LEU A 363 55.54 3.54 10.70
N PRO A 364 56.75 2.99 10.91
CA PRO A 364 57.13 2.38 12.18
C PRO A 364 57.15 3.39 13.33
N LYS A 365 57.05 2.90 14.57
CA LYS A 365 57.07 3.73 15.78
C LYS A 365 58.41 4.48 15.88
N GLY A 366 58.36 5.80 15.95
CA GLY A 366 59.56 6.66 16.05
C GLY A 366 60.16 7.08 14.71
N ALA A 367 59.52 6.79 13.58
CA ALA A 367 59.94 7.33 12.28
C ALA A 367 59.82 8.86 12.28
N VAL A 368 60.93 9.55 12.02
CA VAL A 368 60.94 11.00 11.74
C VAL A 368 60.62 11.18 10.27
N LEU A 369 59.57 11.96 9.95
CA LEU A 369 59.34 12.42 8.59
C LEU A 369 60.49 13.38 8.23
N THR A 370 61.57 12.87 7.65
CA THR A 370 62.59 13.74 7.06
C THR A 370 61.92 14.52 5.94
N PRO A 371 61.86 15.87 5.99
CA PRO A 371 61.38 16.65 4.87
C PRO A 371 62.27 16.30 3.66
N SER A 372 61.63 15.83 2.60
CA SER A 372 62.31 15.59 1.33
C SER A 372 63.01 16.88 0.94
N SER A 373 64.32 16.78 0.67
CA SER A 373 65.24 17.89 0.47
C SER A 373 64.67 18.97 -0.46
N THR A 374 64.66 20.19 0.07
CA THR A 374 64.46 21.45 -0.64
C THR A 374 65.36 21.57 -1.87
N THR A 375 64.73 21.80 -3.02
CA THR A 375 65.30 22.51 -4.17
C THR A 375 65.92 23.84 -3.70
N PRO A 376 67.08 24.29 -4.23
CA PRO A 376 67.76 25.49 -3.75
C PRO A 376 66.93 26.77 -3.98
N ALA A 377 66.71 27.52 -2.91
CA ALA A 377 66.16 28.86 -2.95
C ALA A 377 67.29 29.88 -3.13
N ILE A 378 67.15 30.78 -4.10
CA ILE A 378 67.87 32.05 -4.17
C ILE A 378 67.12 33.06 -3.29
N ALA A 379 67.88 33.78 -2.44
CA ALA A 379 67.45 34.87 -1.55
C ALA A 379 68.10 36.20 -2.01
N PRO A 380 67.88 37.36 -1.35
CA PRO A 380 66.64 37.99 -0.85
C PRO A 380 66.58 39.51 -1.19
N ILE A 381 65.39 40.14 -1.10
CA ILE A 381 65.27 41.57 -0.75
C ILE A 381 64.01 41.81 0.10
N VAL A 382 64.18 42.60 1.16
CA VAL A 382 63.25 43.02 2.25
C VAL A 382 63.48 44.55 2.42
N PRO A 383 62.65 45.41 3.09
CA PRO A 383 61.30 45.28 3.71
C PRO A 383 60.28 46.36 3.25
N THR A 384 59.00 46.22 3.64
CA THR A 384 58.25 47.22 4.47
C THR A 384 56.77 46.82 4.64
N THR A 385 56.32 46.76 5.89
CA THR A 385 54.92 46.80 6.37
C THR A 385 54.46 48.25 6.57
N PRO A 386 53.19 48.61 6.87
CA PRO A 386 51.93 47.85 6.94
C PRO A 386 50.76 48.50 6.14
N ASN A 387 49.70 47.76 5.79
CA ASN A 387 48.29 48.10 6.06
C ASN A 387 47.27 47.30 5.24
N SER A 388 46.11 47.20 5.88
CA SER A 388 44.88 46.51 5.56
C SER A 388 44.23 46.85 4.20
N THR A 389 43.37 45.90 3.80
CA THR A 389 42.14 46.06 3.00
C THR A 389 42.26 45.98 1.48
N THR A 390 42.20 44.75 0.95
CA THR A 390 41.27 44.36 -0.15
C THR A 390 41.39 42.85 -0.40
N PRO A 391 40.30 42.05 -0.32
CA PRO A 391 40.38 40.63 -0.70
C PRO A 391 40.48 40.55 -2.23
N SER A 392 41.67 40.20 -2.71
CA SER A 392 41.91 39.80 -4.09
C SER A 392 41.10 38.53 -4.41
N LEU A 393 40.29 38.63 -5.46
CA LEU A 393 39.35 37.62 -5.93
C LEU A 393 40.11 36.39 -6.45
N SER A 394 40.53 35.52 -5.52
CA SER A 394 41.10 34.23 -5.85
C SER A 394 39.95 33.34 -6.31
N LYS A 395 40.00 32.87 -7.55
CA LYS A 395 39.01 31.96 -8.15
C LYS A 395 38.84 30.71 -7.28
N ILE A 396 37.74 30.64 -6.55
CA ILE A 396 37.49 29.53 -5.60
C ILE A 396 36.88 28.35 -6.36
N LEU A 397 37.60 27.23 -6.39
CA LEU A 397 37.10 25.97 -6.89
C LEU A 397 36.47 25.20 -5.72
N PHE A 398 35.18 24.91 -5.81
CA PHE A 398 34.50 24.05 -4.86
C PHE A 398 34.86 22.60 -5.17
N THR A 399 35.51 21.93 -4.21
CA THR A 399 35.98 20.54 -4.35
C THR A 399 35.32 19.61 -3.33
N ARG A 400 34.88 20.14 -2.19
CA ARG A 400 34.36 19.37 -1.06
C ARG A 400 32.86 19.20 -1.11
N TYR A 401 32.36 18.12 -0.51
CA TYR A 401 30.93 17.99 -0.24
C TYR A 401 30.56 18.88 0.93
N LEU A 402 29.63 19.82 0.74
CA LEU A 402 29.21 20.75 1.79
C LEU A 402 27.74 20.49 2.14
N VAL A 403 27.47 20.32 3.42
CA VAL A 403 26.12 20.06 4.00
C VAL A 403 25.98 20.82 5.32
N ARG A 404 24.76 20.93 5.84
CA ARG A 404 24.52 21.49 7.17
C ARG A 404 25.49 20.87 8.20
N GLY A 405 26.15 21.73 8.98
CA GLY A 405 27.18 21.34 9.95
C GLY A 405 28.61 21.47 9.42
N SER A 406 28.82 21.60 8.10
CA SER A 406 30.15 21.79 7.52
C SER A 406 30.74 23.14 7.95
N SER A 407 32.01 23.17 8.36
CA SER A 407 32.73 24.40 8.69
C SER A 407 34.11 24.39 8.05
N ASN A 408 34.34 25.23 7.04
CA ASN A 408 35.63 25.36 6.35
C ASN A 408 35.65 26.61 5.44
N SER A 409 36.81 26.87 4.81
CA SER A 409 36.99 28.00 3.88
C SER A 409 36.11 27.91 2.63
N GLU A 410 35.79 26.72 2.12
CA GLU A 410 34.86 26.56 0.98
C GLU A 410 33.41 26.90 1.36
N VAL A 411 32.99 26.66 2.61
CA VAL A 411 31.68 27.10 3.10
C VAL A 411 31.61 28.62 3.18
N ARG A 412 32.69 29.27 3.64
CA ARG A 412 32.77 30.72 3.67
C ARG A 412 32.68 31.31 2.26
N ALA A 413 33.45 30.76 1.33
CA ALA A 413 33.40 31.11 -0.09
C ALA A 413 32.01 30.92 -0.71
N LEU A 414 31.33 29.81 -0.35
CA LEU A 414 29.98 29.54 -0.80
C LEU A 414 29.00 30.61 -0.31
N GLN A 415 29.09 30.97 0.97
CA GLN A 415 28.25 32.01 1.56
C GLN A 415 28.50 33.38 0.92
N GLU A 416 29.77 33.72 0.65
CA GLU A 416 30.16 34.92 -0.09
C GLU A 416 29.57 34.93 -1.51
N PHE A 417 29.59 33.80 -2.21
CA PHE A 417 28.95 33.66 -3.52
C PHE A 417 27.43 33.82 -3.45
N LEU A 418 26.77 33.11 -2.52
CA LEU A 418 25.32 33.14 -2.35
C LEU A 418 24.81 34.52 -1.94
N ALA A 419 25.59 35.25 -1.13
CA ALA A 419 25.23 36.59 -0.65
C ALA A 419 25.12 37.64 -1.77
N LYS A 420 25.64 37.35 -2.97
CA LYS A 420 25.49 38.20 -4.17
C LYS A 420 24.04 38.24 -4.68
N ASP A 421 23.25 37.20 -4.42
CA ASP A 421 21.84 37.11 -4.82
C ASP A 421 20.95 37.12 -3.56
N LYS A 422 20.41 38.29 -3.22
CA LYS A 422 19.54 38.48 -2.05
C LYS A 422 18.21 37.74 -2.16
N VAL A 423 17.78 37.32 -3.35
CA VAL A 423 16.59 36.48 -3.53
C VAL A 423 16.88 35.04 -3.09
N ILE A 424 18.08 34.55 -3.35
CA ILE A 424 18.52 33.21 -2.95
C ILE A 424 18.95 33.19 -1.48
N TYR A 425 19.76 34.16 -1.06
CA TYR A 425 20.32 34.24 0.29
C TYR A 425 20.09 35.59 0.97
N PRO A 426 18.85 35.88 1.40
CA PRO A 426 18.51 37.15 2.04
C PRO A 426 19.24 37.36 3.36
N GLU A 427 19.49 36.27 4.11
CA GLU A 427 20.18 36.34 5.40
C GLU A 427 21.66 36.75 5.26
N ALA A 428 22.30 36.44 4.13
CA ALA A 428 23.68 36.82 3.78
C ALA A 428 24.73 36.61 4.91
N VAL A 429 24.55 35.57 5.73
CA VAL A 429 25.43 35.26 6.84
C VAL A 429 26.69 34.54 6.33
N ILE A 430 27.84 35.19 6.43
CA ILE A 430 29.13 34.63 6.03
C ILE A 430 29.91 34.29 7.30
N SER A 431 29.66 33.12 7.86
CA SER A 431 30.31 32.63 9.09
C SER A 431 31.38 31.59 8.82
N GLY A 432 31.44 31.03 7.60
CA GLY A 432 32.22 29.83 7.31
C GLY A 432 31.59 28.54 7.84
N TYR A 433 30.40 28.62 8.47
CA TYR A 433 29.64 27.49 8.99
C TYR A 433 28.32 27.31 8.23
N PHE A 434 28.09 26.10 7.71
CA PHE A 434 26.94 25.77 6.89
C PHE A 434 25.74 25.52 7.80
N GLY A 435 25.04 26.59 8.18
CA GLY A 435 23.85 26.54 9.02
C GLY A 435 22.54 26.36 8.23
N PRO A 436 21.39 26.38 8.92
CA PRO A 436 20.07 26.30 8.30
C PRO A 436 19.82 27.37 7.22
N ALA A 437 20.37 28.58 7.41
CA ALA A 437 20.24 29.67 6.43
C ALA A 437 20.97 29.37 5.11
N THR A 438 22.20 28.84 5.19
CA THR A 438 22.99 28.43 4.02
C THR A 438 22.34 27.26 3.29
N GLU A 439 21.75 26.31 4.02
CA GLU A 439 21.01 25.20 3.41
C GLU A 439 19.77 25.66 2.64
N ARG A 440 18.97 26.56 3.21
CA ARG A 440 17.81 27.15 2.50
C ARG A 440 18.25 27.88 1.23
N ALA A 441 19.36 28.59 1.27
CA ALA A 441 19.92 29.26 0.10
C ALA A 441 20.36 28.25 -0.98
N ILE A 442 21.00 27.15 -0.60
CA ILE A 442 21.34 26.08 -1.56
C ILE A 442 20.09 25.45 -2.18
N LYS A 443 19.05 25.18 -1.39
CA LYS A 443 17.77 24.66 -1.91
C LYS A 443 17.18 25.58 -2.97
N ARG A 444 17.13 26.90 -2.71
CA ARG A 444 16.65 27.91 -3.67
C ARG A 444 17.52 27.97 -4.93
N LEU A 445 18.85 27.95 -4.77
CA LEU A 445 19.79 27.93 -5.89
C LEU A 445 19.55 26.69 -6.78
N GLN A 446 19.43 25.52 -6.17
CA GLN A 446 19.24 24.26 -6.88
C GLN A 446 17.91 24.23 -7.65
N VAL A 447 16.84 24.77 -7.07
CA VAL A 447 15.55 24.90 -7.77
C VAL A 447 15.66 25.91 -8.92
N LYS A 448 16.26 27.08 -8.68
CA LYS A 448 16.44 28.13 -9.70
C LYS A 448 17.19 27.64 -10.94
N TYR A 449 18.21 26.80 -10.74
CA TYR A 449 19.04 26.25 -11.82
C TYR A 449 18.68 24.81 -12.20
N SER A 450 17.54 24.28 -11.74
CA SER A 450 17.06 22.92 -12.04
C SER A 450 18.08 21.80 -11.75
N VAL A 451 18.92 21.98 -10.71
CA VAL A 451 19.95 21.01 -10.32
C VAL A 451 19.39 19.92 -9.39
N ALA A 452 18.50 20.30 -8.49
CA ALA A 452 17.79 19.40 -7.58
C ALA A 452 16.50 20.06 -7.07
N SER A 453 15.48 19.25 -6.78
CA SER A 453 14.19 19.68 -6.23
C SER A 453 13.78 18.80 -5.04
N ILE A 454 12.67 19.13 -4.38
CA ILE A 454 12.16 18.37 -3.24
C ILE A 454 11.97 16.89 -3.61
N GLY A 455 12.45 15.98 -2.77
CA GLY A 455 12.42 14.53 -3.03
C GLY A 455 13.59 14.01 -3.89
N VAL A 456 14.42 14.88 -4.47
CA VAL A 456 15.62 14.49 -5.22
C VAL A 456 16.84 14.44 -4.28
N ALA A 457 17.64 13.38 -4.41
CA ALA A 457 18.88 13.21 -3.65
C ALA A 457 19.84 14.40 -3.88
N GLY A 458 20.40 14.94 -2.79
CA GLY A 458 21.27 16.11 -2.82
C GLY A 458 20.55 17.46 -2.72
N TYR A 459 19.21 17.47 -2.56
CA TYR A 459 18.47 18.71 -2.30
C TYR A 459 18.89 19.34 -0.96
N GLY A 460 19.44 20.55 -1.00
CA GLY A 460 20.00 21.28 0.14
C GLY A 460 21.47 21.00 0.43
N THR A 461 22.17 20.21 -0.38
CA THR A 461 23.60 19.93 -0.20
C THR A 461 24.41 20.31 -1.43
N VAL A 462 25.70 20.59 -1.25
CA VAL A 462 26.62 20.92 -2.34
C VAL A 462 27.32 19.65 -2.82
N GLY A 463 26.54 18.83 -3.54
CA GLY A 463 26.99 17.62 -4.22
C GLY A 463 27.71 17.88 -5.55
N PRO A 464 28.18 16.84 -6.26
CA PRO A 464 28.92 16.99 -7.52
C PRO A 464 28.22 17.86 -8.56
N LYS A 465 26.90 17.69 -8.74
CA LYS A 465 26.10 18.50 -9.68
C LYS A 465 26.04 19.97 -9.27
N THR A 466 25.82 20.26 -7.99
CA THR A 466 25.78 21.64 -7.46
C THR A 466 27.17 22.28 -7.49
N ARG A 467 28.25 21.52 -7.25
CA ARG A 467 29.63 22.00 -7.41
C ARG A 467 29.96 22.34 -8.85
N ALA A 468 29.57 21.49 -9.80
CA ALA A 468 29.78 21.76 -11.22
C ALA A 468 29.08 23.08 -11.63
N LEU A 469 27.84 23.28 -11.17
CA LEU A 469 27.14 24.56 -11.36
C LEU A 469 27.92 25.72 -10.73
N LEU A 470 28.26 25.64 -9.43
CA LEU A 470 28.97 26.72 -8.73
C LEU A 470 30.32 27.08 -9.39
N ASN A 471 31.10 26.07 -9.78
CA ASN A 471 32.37 26.27 -10.49
C ASN A 471 32.17 26.86 -11.89
N SER A 472 31.04 26.58 -12.55
CA SER A 472 30.69 27.19 -13.84
C SER A 472 30.24 28.65 -13.73
N LEU A 473 29.62 29.02 -12.61
CA LEU A 473 29.14 30.36 -12.32
C LEU A 473 30.21 31.26 -11.69
N ASN A 474 31.26 30.67 -11.11
CA ASN A 474 32.40 31.38 -10.51
C ASN A 474 33.55 31.60 -11.52
N LYS A 475 33.21 32.01 -12.76
CA LYS A 475 34.19 32.24 -13.84
C LYS A 475 34.91 33.57 -13.73
#